data_AF-A0A0Q7BYU9-F1
#
_entry.id   AF-A0A0Q7BYU9-F1
#
_cell.length_a   1.000
_cell.length_b   1.000
_cell.length_c   1.000
_cell.angle_alpha   90.00
_cell.angle_beta   90.00
_cell.angle_gamma   90.00
#
_symmetry.space_group_name_H-M   'P 1'
#
loop_
_entity.id
_entity.type
_entity.pdbx_description
1 polymer ?
#
loop_
_entity_poly.entity_id
_entity_poly.type
_entity_poly.pdbx_seq_one_letter_code
_entity_poly.pdbx_strand_id
1 'polypeptide(L)'
;MSYPLSRVLSVATAAYGGYALAQPGHLWQALQADREHQKGLELLARTYGVRDSAIGALGILGRSDRTVQAAMVLRIAMDLGDAAVLSTSTDDPAIRRKILGVTLGWAGLNALALAIDTRRARP
;
A
#
# COMPACT_ATOMS: atom_id res chain seq x y z
N MET A 1 14.30 -6.00 -17.64
CA MET A 1 14.14 -6.00 -16.17
C MET A 1 13.28 -7.19 -15.80
N SER A 2 13.68 -7.96 -14.80
CA SER A 2 12.81 -8.99 -14.23
C SER A 2 11.68 -8.34 -13.42
N TYR A 3 10.51 -8.97 -13.42
CA TYR A 3 9.31 -8.53 -12.68
C TYR A 3 8.82 -7.11 -13.02
N PRO A 4 8.56 -6.79 -14.30
CA PRO A 4 8.20 -5.44 -14.73
C PRO A 4 6.91 -4.91 -14.08
N LEU A 5 5.87 -5.72 -13.92
CA LEU A 5 4.61 -5.26 -13.32
C LEU A 5 4.81 -4.97 -11.84
N SER A 6 5.50 -5.86 -11.14
CA SER A 6 5.82 -5.71 -9.71
C SER A 6 6.63 -4.43 -9.46
N ARG A 7 7.57 -4.10 -10.36
CA ARG A 7 8.35 -2.86 -10.27
C ARG A 7 7.51 -1.62 -10.53
N VAL A 8 6.59 -1.65 -11.49
CA VAL A 8 5.63 -0.56 -11.71
C VAL A 8 4.78 -0.33 -10.46
N LEU A 9 4.28 -1.40 -9.84
CA LEU A 9 3.50 -1.29 -8.59
C LEU A 9 4.37 -0.81 -7.41
N SER A 10 5.66 -1.16 -7.38
CA SER A 10 6.62 -0.64 -6.39
C SER A 10 6.87 0.86 -6.58
N VAL A 11 6.95 1.34 -7.83
CA VAL A 11 6.99 2.79 -8.15
C VAL A 11 5.73 3.48 -7.69
N ALA A 12 4.55 2.93 -8.02
CA ALA A 12 3.27 3.49 -7.60
C ALA A 12 3.15 3.57 -6.07
N THR A 13 3.62 2.54 -5.36
CA THR A 13 3.70 2.50 -3.89
C THR A 13 4.62 3.60 -3.35
N ALA A 14 5.84 3.71 -3.89
CA ALA A 14 6.79 4.74 -3.44
C ALA A 14 6.26 6.17 -3.70
N ALA A 15 5.61 6.37 -4.85
CA ALA A 15 4.99 7.64 -5.22
C ALA A 15 3.84 8.00 -4.28
N TYR A 16 2.97 7.04 -3.95
CA TYR A 16 1.92 7.23 -2.95
C TYR A 16 2.51 7.54 -1.57
N GLY A 17 3.57 6.85 -1.17
CA GLY A 17 4.27 7.13 0.08
C GLY A 17 4.81 8.56 0.15
N GLY A 18 5.44 9.03 -0.93
CA GLY A 18 5.89 10.42 -1.06
C GLY A 18 4.73 11.43 -1.01
N TYR A 19 3.61 11.13 -1.67
CA TYR A 19 2.40 11.94 -1.60
C TYR A 19 1.84 12.01 -0.18
N ALA A 20 1.77 10.88 0.54
CA ALA A 20 1.26 10.83 1.90
C ALA A 20 2.12 11.63 2.90
N LEU A 21 3.45 11.67 2.68
CA LEU A 21 4.36 12.52 3.44
C LEU A 21 4.18 14.01 3.12
N ALA A 22 4.01 14.36 1.85
CA ALA A 22 3.86 15.73 1.41
C ALA A 22 2.47 16.33 1.75
N GLN A 23 1.43 15.50 1.76
CA GLN A 23 0.04 15.90 1.95
C GLN A 23 -0.67 14.97 2.96
N PRO A 24 -0.26 14.97 4.25
CA PRO A 24 -0.82 14.05 5.24
C PRO A 24 -2.33 14.25 5.47
N GLY A 25 -2.86 15.44 5.17
CA GLY A 25 -4.28 15.75 5.30
C GLY A 25 -5.21 14.98 4.34
N HIS A 26 -4.67 14.33 3.30
CA HIS A 26 -5.48 13.63 2.30
C HIS A 26 -6.33 12.50 2.90
N LEU A 27 -5.86 11.83 3.96
CA LEU A 27 -6.58 10.69 4.55
C LEU A 27 -7.88 11.13 5.24
N TRP A 28 -7.81 12.09 6.17
CA TRP A 28 -9.01 12.53 6.89
C TRP A 28 -10.01 13.20 5.96
N GLN A 29 -9.53 13.90 4.93
CA GLN A 29 -10.38 14.48 3.89
C GLN A 29 -11.08 13.40 3.05
N ALA A 30 -10.36 12.35 2.61
CA ALA A 30 -10.94 11.26 1.83
C ALA A 30 -11.97 10.43 2.62
N LEU A 31 -11.72 10.25 3.92
CA LEU A 31 -12.65 9.59 4.84
C LEU A 31 -13.79 10.51 5.27
N GLN A 32 -13.71 11.82 5.00
CA GLN A 32 -14.63 12.85 5.51
C GLN A 32 -14.76 12.77 7.04
N ALA A 33 -13.64 12.50 7.71
CA ALA A 33 -13.60 12.36 9.15
C ALA A 33 -13.71 13.72 9.85
N ASP A 34 -14.29 13.71 11.04
CA ASP A 34 -14.38 14.89 11.88
C ASP A 34 -13.00 15.44 12.25
N ARG A 35 -12.93 16.76 12.49
CA ARG A 35 -11.68 17.46 12.83
C ARG A 35 -10.98 16.88 14.06
N GLU A 36 -11.72 16.25 14.97
CA GLU A 36 -11.14 15.61 16.15
C GLU A 36 -10.21 14.43 15.80
N HIS A 37 -10.44 13.75 14.67
CA HIS A 37 -9.61 12.64 14.20
C HIS A 37 -8.46 13.08 13.28
N GLN A 38 -8.40 14.36 12.90
CA GLN A 38 -7.44 14.90 11.95
C GLN A 38 -6.00 14.53 12.32
N LYS A 39 -5.56 14.80 13.56
CA LYS A 39 -4.17 14.57 13.98
C LYS A 39 -3.78 13.09 13.90
N GLY A 40 -4.69 12.19 14.30
CA GLY A 40 -4.46 10.75 14.25
C GLY A 40 -4.33 10.24 12.82
N LEU A 41 -5.21 10.69 11.92
CA LEU A 41 -5.18 10.31 10.51
C LEU A 41 -4.00 10.92 9.75
N GLU A 42 -3.58 12.14 10.08
CA GLU A 42 -2.35 12.74 9.53
C GLU A 42 -1.10 12.00 10.01
N LEU A 43 -1.06 11.56 11.27
CA LEU A 43 0.03 10.71 11.77
C LEU A 43 0.05 9.37 11.03
N LEU A 44 -1.10 8.74 10.87
CA LEU A 44 -1.25 7.48 10.13
C LEU A 44 -0.79 7.63 8.68
N ALA A 45 -1.16 8.73 8.00
CA ALA A 45 -0.71 9.05 6.65
C ALA A 45 0.82 9.10 6.55
N ARG A 46 1.49 9.72 7.54
CA ARG A 46 2.96 9.79 7.58
C ARG A 46 3.58 8.41 7.82
N THR A 47 2.98 7.59 8.67
CA THR A 47 3.43 6.20 8.89
C THR A 47 3.35 5.38 7.61
N TYR A 48 2.24 5.46 6.87
CA TYR A 48 2.13 4.85 5.53
C TYR A 48 3.16 5.43 4.58
N GLY A 49 3.35 6.75 4.60
CA GLY A 49 4.33 7.45 3.82
C GLY A 49 5.73 6.85 3.92
N VAL A 50 6.26 6.76 5.15
CA VAL A 50 7.60 6.18 5.40
C VAL A 50 7.66 4.71 4.97
N ARG A 51 6.66 3.92 5.36
CA ARG A 51 6.59 2.48 5.08
C ARG A 51 6.58 2.19 3.58
N ASP A 52 5.69 2.84 2.86
CA ASP A 52 5.46 2.62 1.43
C ASP A 52 6.64 3.14 0.61
N SER A 53 7.26 4.26 1.00
CA SER A 53 8.51 4.71 0.38
C SER A 53 9.66 3.72 0.58
N ALA A 54 9.83 3.16 1.79
CA ALA A 54 10.89 2.20 2.06
C ALA A 54 10.71 0.89 1.27
N ILE A 55 9.49 0.34 1.24
CA ILE A 55 9.19 -0.93 0.55
C ILE A 55 9.18 -0.74 -0.96
N GLY A 56 8.61 0.36 -1.44
CA GLY A 56 8.66 0.72 -2.85
C GLY A 56 10.10 0.85 -3.34
N ALA A 57 10.96 1.53 -2.57
CA ALA A 57 12.39 1.62 -2.88
C ALA A 57 13.06 0.24 -2.94
N LEU A 58 12.73 -0.68 -2.04
CA LEU A 58 13.24 -2.07 -2.07
C LEU A 58 12.83 -2.80 -3.36
N GLY A 59 11.58 -2.65 -3.80
CA GLY A 59 11.09 -3.24 -5.05
C GLY A 59 11.70 -2.60 -6.31
N ILE A 60 11.99 -1.30 -6.28
CA ILE A 60 12.61 -0.57 -7.40
C ILE A 60 14.11 -0.86 -7.51
N LEU A 61 14.84 -0.79 -6.40
CA LEU A 61 16.29 -0.89 -6.37
C LEU A 61 16.81 -2.32 -6.20
N GLY A 62 15.90 -3.27 -5.89
CA GLY A 62 16.23 -4.68 -5.74
C GLY A 62 16.93 -5.24 -6.98
N ARG A 63 18.11 -5.83 -6.79
CA ARG A 63 18.94 -6.40 -7.88
C ARG A 63 18.64 -7.87 -8.16
N SER A 64 17.89 -8.54 -7.29
CA SER A 64 17.50 -9.93 -7.44
C SER A 64 15.98 -10.08 -7.47
N ASP A 65 15.50 -11.08 -8.20
CA ASP A 65 14.08 -11.40 -8.30
C ASP A 65 13.49 -11.70 -6.92
N ARG A 66 14.25 -12.39 -6.06
CA ARG A 66 13.85 -12.65 -4.67
C ARG A 66 13.63 -11.37 -3.87
N THR A 67 14.44 -10.34 -4.09
CA THR A 67 14.27 -9.04 -3.42
C THR A 67 12.98 -8.36 -3.86
N VAL A 68 12.69 -8.36 -5.16
CA VAL A 68 11.43 -7.79 -5.70
C VAL A 68 10.22 -8.57 -5.19
N GLN A 69 10.28 -9.91 -5.21
CA GLN A 69 9.23 -10.77 -4.65
C GLN A 69 8.99 -10.49 -3.17
N ALA A 70 10.05 -10.37 -2.36
CA ALA A 70 9.92 -10.06 -0.94
C ALA A 70 9.26 -8.70 -0.70
N ALA A 71 9.64 -7.67 -1.46
CA ALA A 71 9.01 -6.35 -1.37
C ALA A 71 7.51 -6.43 -1.70
N MET A 72 7.12 -7.17 -2.73
CA MET A 72 5.72 -7.36 -3.10
C MET A 72 4.93 -8.14 -2.03
N VAL A 73 5.51 -9.21 -1.47
CA VAL A 73 4.87 -9.99 -0.40
C VAL A 73 4.66 -9.13 0.84
N LEU A 74 5.66 -8.33 1.25
CA LEU A 74 5.51 -7.39 2.35
C LEU A 74 4.40 -6.38 2.07
N ARG A 75 4.35 -5.83 0.85
CA ARG A 75 3.31 -4.88 0.45
C ARG A 75 1.91 -5.46 0.57
N ILE A 76 1.71 -6.68 0.05
CA ILE A 76 0.43 -7.41 0.12
C ILE A 76 0.06 -7.69 1.58
N ALA A 77 1.01 -8.18 2.38
CA ALA A 77 0.78 -8.47 3.80
C ALA A 77 0.36 -7.21 4.58
N MET A 78 0.96 -6.06 4.27
CA MET A 78 0.61 -4.78 4.89
C MET A 78 -0.78 -4.30 4.47
N ASP A 79 -1.16 -4.40 3.20
CA ASP A 79 -2.53 -4.06 2.77
C ASP A 79 -3.57 -4.93 3.49
N LEU A 80 -3.32 -6.24 3.59
CA LEU A 80 -4.22 -7.16 4.29
C LEU A 80 -4.27 -6.87 5.79
N GLY A 81 -3.14 -6.51 6.40
CA GLY A 81 -3.06 -6.06 7.79
C GLY A 81 -3.87 -4.78 8.03
N ASP A 82 -3.68 -3.76 7.18
CA ASP A 82 -4.44 -2.51 7.23
C ASP A 82 -5.94 -2.79 7.05
N ALA A 83 -6.32 -3.67 6.11
CA ALA A 83 -7.70 -4.10 5.92
C ALA A 83 -8.29 -4.69 7.21
N ALA A 84 -7.59 -5.63 7.85
CA ALA A 84 -8.07 -6.31 9.05
C ALA A 84 -8.16 -5.35 10.25
N VAL A 85 -7.08 -4.61 10.53
CA VAL A 85 -6.98 -3.75 11.72
C VAL A 85 -7.95 -2.56 11.62
N LEU A 86 -7.98 -1.88 10.48
CA LEU A 86 -8.78 -0.67 10.34
C LEU A 86 -10.28 -0.99 10.23
N SER A 87 -10.65 -2.04 9.48
CA SER A 87 -12.07 -2.38 9.31
C SER A 87 -12.72 -2.88 10.61
N THR A 88 -11.98 -3.60 11.45
CA THR A 88 -12.47 -4.07 12.76
C THR A 88 -12.55 -2.95 13.79
N SER A 89 -11.78 -1.87 13.61
CA SER A 89 -11.78 -0.69 14.47
C SER A 89 -12.70 0.43 13.96
N THR A 90 -13.49 0.19 12.91
CA THR A 90 -14.37 1.19 12.28
C THR A 90 -15.83 0.78 12.37
N ASP A 91 -16.61 1.52 13.16
CA ASP A 91 -18.04 1.25 13.36
C ASP A 91 -18.89 1.68 12.15
N ASP A 92 -18.58 2.83 11.55
CA ASP A 92 -19.29 3.35 10.37
C ASP A 92 -19.16 2.39 9.17
N PRO A 93 -20.27 1.78 8.69
CA PRO A 93 -20.24 0.83 7.58
C PRO A 93 -19.76 1.42 6.25
N ALA A 94 -20.02 2.69 5.98
CA ALA A 94 -19.61 3.37 4.75
C ALA A 94 -18.10 3.62 4.76
N ILE A 95 -17.55 4.09 5.89
CA ILE A 95 -16.09 4.26 6.06
C ILE A 95 -15.40 2.89 6.01
N ARG A 96 -15.94 1.89 6.70
CA ARG A 96 -15.41 0.52 6.67
C ARG A 96 -15.36 -0.05 5.25
N ARG A 97 -16.39 0.20 4.43
CA ARG A 97 -16.38 -0.20 3.01
C ARG A 97 -15.30 0.52 2.21
N LYS A 98 -15.09 1.83 2.43
CA LYS A 98 -14.00 2.58 1.78
C LYS A 98 -12.63 2.01 2.15
N ILE A 99 -12.39 1.77 3.44
CA ILE A 99 -11.16 1.17 3.96
C ILE A 99 -10.88 -0.15 3.25
N LEU A 100 -11.84 -1.10 3.32
CA LEU A 100 -11.70 -2.41 2.70
C LEU A 100 -11.50 -2.32 1.18
N GLY A 101 -12.22 -1.42 0.51
CA GLY A 101 -12.09 -1.25 -0.94
C GLY A 101 -10.69 -0.80 -1.35
N VAL A 102 -10.10 0.16 -0.64
CA VAL A 102 -8.75 0.65 -0.92
C VAL A 102 -7.70 -0.40 -0.60
N THR A 103 -7.73 -0.97 0.61
CA THR A 103 -6.70 -1.91 1.06
C THR A 103 -6.73 -3.20 0.25
N LEU A 104 -7.90 -3.82 0.06
CA LEU A 104 -8.02 -5.04 -0.74
C LEU A 104 -7.76 -4.79 -2.23
N GLY A 105 -8.08 -3.59 -2.72
CA GLY A 105 -7.75 -3.17 -4.09
C GLY A 105 -6.24 -3.18 -4.33
N TRP A 106 -5.47 -2.54 -3.45
CA TRP A 106 -4.01 -2.54 -3.51
C TRP A 106 -3.41 -3.94 -3.29
N ALA A 107 -3.92 -4.72 -2.33
CA ALA A 107 -3.49 -6.10 -2.11
C ALA A 107 -3.67 -6.94 -3.38
N GLY A 108 -4.85 -6.86 -3.99
CA GLY A 108 -5.19 -7.61 -5.20
C GLY A 108 -4.33 -7.22 -6.40
N LEU A 109 -4.10 -5.92 -6.62
CA LEU A 109 -3.23 -5.44 -7.71
C LEU A 109 -1.79 -5.92 -7.53
N ASN A 110 -1.24 -5.80 -6.33
CA ASN A 110 0.11 -6.27 -6.03
C ASN A 110 0.24 -7.79 -6.17
N ALA A 111 -0.75 -8.56 -5.67
CA ALA A 111 -0.79 -10.01 -5.80
C ALA A 111 -0.88 -10.46 -7.26
N LEU A 112 -1.72 -9.79 -8.06
CA LEU A 112 -1.88 -10.10 -9.48
C LEU A 112 -0.58 -9.81 -10.27
N ALA A 113 0.04 -8.64 -10.04
CA ALA A 113 1.30 -8.27 -10.65
C ALA A 113 2.40 -9.31 -10.33
N LEU A 114 2.54 -9.66 -9.05
CA LEU A 114 3.49 -10.66 -8.60
C LEU A 114 3.22 -12.04 -9.21
N ALA A 115 1.96 -12.47 -9.26
CA ALA A 115 1.58 -13.77 -9.83
C ALA A 115 1.87 -13.85 -11.33
N ILE A 116 1.56 -12.79 -12.10
CA ILE A 116 1.83 -12.73 -13.53
C ILE A 116 3.33 -12.75 -13.80
N ASP A 117 4.11 -11.92 -13.11
CA ASP A 117 5.56 -11.87 -13.29
C ASP A 117 6.22 -13.19 -12.88
N THR A 118 5.77 -13.81 -11.77
CA THR A 118 6.27 -15.12 -11.33
C THR A 118 5.99 -16.21 -12.35
N ARG A 119 4.80 -16.22 -12.97
CA ARG A 119 4.47 -17.18 -14.04
C ARG A 119 5.35 -17.00 -15.26
N ARG A 120 5.64 -15.76 -15.66
CA ARG A 120 6.52 -15.45 -16.80
C ARG A 120 7.99 -15.79 -16.55
N ALA A 121 8.41 -15.83 -15.29
CA ALA A 121 9.78 -16.14 -14.90
C ALA A 121 10.05 -17.65 -14.72
N ARG A 122 9.02 -18.51 -14.77
CA ARG A 122 9.19 -19.96 -14.75
C ARG A 122 9.64 -20.44 -16.14
N PRO A 123 10.69 -21.29 -16.22
CA PRO A 123 11.17 -21.87 -17.47
C PRO A 123 10.16 -22.82 -18.10
#